data_AF-A0A849ISN6-F1
#
_entry.id   AF-A0A849ISN6-F1
#
_cell.length_a   1.000
_cell.length_b   1.000
_cell.length_c   1.000
_cell.angle_alpha   90.00
_cell.angle_beta   90.00
_cell.angle_gamma   90.00
#
_symmetry.space_group_name_H-M   'P 1'
#
loop_
_entity.id
_entity.type
_entity.pdbx_description
1 polymer ?
#
loop_
_entity_poly.entity_id
_entity_poly.type
_entity_poly.pdbx_seq_one_letter_code
_entity_poly.pdbx_strand_id
1 'polypeptide(L)'
;MGRGRGRPWEADPRFRYRERLSIRAVPERALLRLSQSTVVAGSGALSHVEESFLRLFPEALVELVVAIPAGYTEIHAGRLVGPRLELSQLALGVAPRARPVNLVERRLEMVDGSLHHQVAIAVGPGPAAPHVASILTRSA
;
A
#
# COMPACT_ATOMS: atom_id res chain seq x y z
N MET A 1 12.03 -5.57 4.59
CA MET A 1 11.71 -4.68 5.74
C MET A 1 12.23 -3.29 5.44
N GLY A 2 11.70 -2.25 6.07
CA GLY A 2 12.07 -0.89 5.73
C GLY A 2 11.66 0.15 6.75
N ARG A 3 11.82 1.41 6.35
CA ARG A 3 11.40 2.58 7.12
C ARG A 3 10.59 3.50 6.21
N GLY A 4 9.61 4.14 6.80
CA GLY A 4 8.80 5.12 6.09
C GLY A 4 8.50 6.35 6.93
N ARG A 5 7.89 7.31 6.25
CA ARG A 5 7.43 8.57 6.80
C ARG A 5 6.01 8.80 6.35
N GLY A 6 5.20 9.36 7.23
CA GLY A 6 3.82 9.68 6.94
C GLY A 6 3.46 11.09 7.36
N ARG A 7 2.33 11.56 6.83
CA ARG A 7 1.63 12.75 7.30
C ARG A 7 0.26 12.31 7.82
N PRO A 8 -0.15 12.75 9.03
CA PRO A 8 -1.52 12.55 9.45
C PRO A 8 -2.49 13.30 8.53
N TRP A 9 -3.76 12.92 8.57
CA TRP A 9 -4.86 13.49 7.77
C TRP A 9 -4.96 15.02 7.89
N GLU A 10 -4.54 15.61 9.01
CA GLU A 10 -4.68 17.03 9.35
C GLU A 10 -3.33 17.73 9.60
N ALA A 11 -2.33 17.48 8.75
CA ALA A 11 -1.03 18.18 8.67
C ALA A 11 -0.25 18.44 9.99
N ASP A 12 0.95 17.82 10.07
CA ASP A 12 1.97 17.92 11.15
C ASP A 12 1.51 17.50 12.57
N PRO A 13 2.32 16.72 13.32
CA PRO A 13 3.69 16.29 13.01
C PRO A 13 3.76 15.15 11.97
N ARG A 14 4.75 15.21 11.08
CA ARG A 14 5.19 14.03 10.31
C ARG A 14 5.58 12.91 11.26
N PHE A 15 5.13 11.69 10.99
CA PHE A 15 5.51 10.51 11.77
C PHE A 15 6.50 9.63 11.01
N ARG A 16 7.27 8.85 11.76
CA ARG A 16 8.19 7.82 11.24
C ARG A 16 7.71 6.44 11.68
N TYR A 17 7.79 5.48 10.78
CA TYR A 17 7.42 4.11 11.07
C TYR A 17 8.46 3.13 10.51
N ARG A 18 8.48 1.93 11.08
CA ARG A 18 9.16 0.76 10.50
C ARG A 18 8.11 -0.08 9.81
N GLU A 19 8.48 -0.69 8.70
CA GLU A 19 7.59 -1.47 7.86
C GLU A 19 8.14 -2.87 7.60
N ARG A 20 7.26 -3.85 7.64
CA ARG A 20 7.52 -5.20 7.17
C ARG A 20 6.47 -5.53 6.11
N LEU A 21 6.94 -5.91 4.93
CA LEU A 21 6.14 -6.47 3.85
C LEU A 21 6.62 -7.89 3.58
N SER A 22 5.71 -8.86 3.68
CA SER A 22 5.93 -10.24 3.26
C SER A 22 5.23 -10.45 1.93
N ILE A 23 5.97 -10.89 0.91
CA ILE A 23 5.43 -11.23 -0.41
C ILE A 23 5.61 -12.74 -0.60
N ARG A 24 4.54 -13.47 -0.87
CA ARG A 24 4.56 -14.93 -1.05
C ARG A 24 3.75 -15.33 -2.27
N ALA A 25 4.32 -16.16 -3.13
CA ALA A 25 3.55 -16.79 -4.20
C ALA A 25 2.51 -17.74 -3.60
N VAL A 26 1.31 -17.75 -4.17
CA VAL A 26 0.30 -18.76 -3.86
C VAL A 26 0.56 -19.96 -4.77
N PRO A 27 0.80 -21.18 -4.23
CA PRO A 27 1.11 -22.35 -5.04
C PRO A 27 0.07 -22.57 -6.14
N GLU A 28 0.54 -22.90 -7.35
CA GLU A 28 -0.30 -23.24 -8.50
C GLU A 28 -1.27 -22.12 -8.95
N ARG A 29 -1.04 -20.88 -8.53
CA ARG A 29 -1.86 -19.71 -8.88
C ARG A 29 -0.98 -18.57 -9.38
N ALA A 30 -1.44 -17.83 -10.39
CA ALA A 30 -0.85 -16.57 -10.83
C ALA A 30 -1.20 -15.43 -9.86
N LEU A 31 -0.75 -15.56 -8.61
CA LEU A 31 -1.18 -14.74 -7.47
C LEU A 31 -0.06 -14.62 -6.44
N LEU A 32 0.17 -13.40 -5.95
CA LEU A 32 1.00 -13.14 -4.79
C LEU A 32 0.11 -12.72 -3.61
N ARG A 33 0.36 -13.26 -2.43
CA ARG A 33 -0.13 -12.73 -1.16
C ARG A 33 0.88 -11.74 -0.60
N LEU A 34 0.40 -10.56 -0.24
CA LEU A 34 1.17 -9.50 0.40
C LEU A 34 0.59 -9.24 1.80
N SER A 35 1.44 -9.30 2.81
CA SER A 35 1.07 -9.00 4.20
C SER A 35 1.97 -7.88 4.71
N GLN A 36 1.39 -6.73 5.02
CA GLN A 36 2.12 -5.53 5.44
C GLN A 36 1.78 -5.18 6.88
N SER A 37 2.79 -4.90 7.69
CA SER A 37 2.61 -4.32 9.02
C SER A 37 3.58 -3.18 9.27
N THR A 38 3.11 -2.17 9.99
CA THR A 38 3.90 -1.00 10.37
C THR A 38 3.83 -0.76 11.87
N VAL A 39 4.94 -0.29 12.43
CA VAL A 39 5.02 0.14 13.82
C VAL A 39 5.58 1.55 13.92
N VAL A 40 5.06 2.35 14.84
CA VAL A 40 5.56 3.69 15.12
C VAL A 40 7.01 3.58 15.59
N ALA A 41 7.92 4.35 14.99
CA ALA A 41 9.35 4.15 15.20
C ALA A 41 9.79 4.37 16.67
N GLY A 42 9.17 5.32 17.37
CA GLY A 42 9.49 5.69 18.75
C GLY A 42 8.88 4.77 19.82
N SER A 43 7.59 4.43 19.69
CA SER A 43 6.89 3.61 20.69
C SER A 43 6.87 2.12 20.39
N GLY A 44 7.08 1.72 19.13
CA GLY A 44 6.91 0.33 18.69
C GLY A 44 5.44 -0.11 18.59
N ALA A 45 4.48 0.77 18.87
CA ALA A 45 3.06 0.46 18.77
C ALA A 45 2.68 0.13 17.32
N LEU A 46 1.81 -0.87 17.15
CA LEU A 46 1.22 -1.23 15.86
C LEU A 46 0.44 -0.03 15.31
N SER A 47 0.77 0.40 14.08
CA SER A 47 0.18 1.59 13.48
C SER A 47 -0.80 1.26 12.36
N HIS A 48 -0.42 0.36 11.45
CA HIS A 48 -1.21 -0.01 10.29
C HIS A 48 -0.86 -1.43 9.88
N VAL A 49 -1.87 -2.19 9.45
CA VAL A 49 -1.70 -3.49 8.81
C VAL A 49 -2.63 -3.58 7.62
N GLU A 50 -2.21 -4.34 6.61
CA GLU A 50 -3.06 -4.71 5.48
C GLU A 50 -2.70 -6.11 5.00
N GLU A 51 -3.71 -6.80 4.48
CA GLU A 51 -3.55 -8.04 3.74
C GLU A 51 -4.03 -7.81 2.32
N SER A 52 -3.26 -8.25 1.34
CA SER A 52 -3.59 -8.06 -0.05
C SER A 52 -3.17 -9.21 -0.94
N PHE A 53 -3.76 -9.22 -2.13
CA PHE A 53 -3.45 -10.15 -3.19
C PHE A 53 -3.13 -9.37 -4.48
N LEU A 54 -1.96 -9.64 -5.05
CA LEU A 54 -1.61 -9.17 -6.40
C LEU A 54 -1.85 -10.30 -7.39
N ARG A 55 -2.91 -10.17 -8.19
CA ARG A 55 -3.29 -11.09 -9.25
C ARG A 55 -2.52 -10.74 -10.50
N LEU A 56 -1.96 -11.76 -11.15
CA LEU A 56 -1.12 -11.62 -12.33
C LEU A 56 -1.84 -12.21 -13.53
N PHE A 57 -1.80 -11.49 -14.65
CA PHE A 57 -2.46 -11.88 -15.89
C PHE A 57 -1.47 -11.81 -17.07
N PRO A 58 -1.82 -12.38 -18.23
CA PRO A 58 -1.05 -12.19 -19.46
C PRO A 58 -0.79 -10.70 -19.78
N GLU A 59 0.20 -10.43 -20.63
CA GLU A 59 0.54 -9.08 -21.08
C GLU A 59 0.90 -8.09 -19.95
N ALA A 60 1.42 -8.63 -18.84
CA ALA A 60 1.82 -7.87 -17.65
C ALA A 60 0.67 -7.10 -16.98
N LEU A 61 -0.59 -7.50 -17.22
CA LEU A 61 -1.76 -6.97 -16.52
C LEU A 61 -1.79 -7.46 -15.07
N VAL A 62 -2.24 -6.59 -14.16
CA VAL A 62 -2.32 -6.89 -12.73
C VAL A 62 -3.59 -6.33 -12.10
N GLU A 63 -4.04 -6.99 -11.04
CA GLU A 63 -5.03 -6.44 -10.10
C GLU A 63 -4.51 -6.56 -8.67
N LEU A 64 -4.60 -5.47 -7.90
CA LEU A 64 -4.27 -5.44 -6.49
C LEU A 64 -5.55 -5.33 -5.67
N VAL A 65 -5.82 -6.33 -4.83
CA VAL A 65 -6.98 -6.37 -3.93
C VAL A 65 -6.48 -6.26 -2.49
N VAL A 66 -6.94 -5.25 -1.74
CA VAL A 66 -6.43 -4.92 -0.40
C VAL A 66 -7.58 -4.93 0.61
N ALA A 67 -7.31 -5.44 1.80
CA ALA A 67 -8.17 -5.31 2.97
C ALA A 67 -7.38 -4.66 4.13
N ILE A 68 -7.98 -3.63 4.71
CA ILE A 68 -7.37 -2.81 5.77
C ILE A 68 -8.31 -2.82 6.99
N PRO A 69 -7.85 -3.26 8.18
CA PRO A 69 -8.71 -3.34 9.37
C PRO A 69 -9.29 -2.01 9.85
N ALA A 70 -8.78 -0.88 9.38
CA ALA A 70 -9.35 0.44 9.60
C ALA A 70 -10.73 0.64 8.91
N GLY A 71 -11.23 -0.36 8.19
CA GLY A 71 -12.56 -0.38 7.59
C GLY A 71 -12.55 -0.07 6.10
N TYR A 72 -11.48 -0.45 5.39
CA TYR A 72 -11.37 -0.20 3.95
C TYR A 72 -11.10 -1.49 3.17
N THR A 73 -11.65 -1.56 1.96
CA THR A 73 -11.23 -2.50 0.93
C THR A 73 -10.90 -1.74 -0.34
N GLU A 74 -9.84 -2.14 -1.04
CA GLU A 74 -9.41 -1.49 -2.27
C GLU A 74 -9.30 -2.51 -3.39
N ILE A 75 -9.68 -2.11 -4.60
CA ILE A 75 -9.35 -2.82 -5.84
C ILE A 75 -8.67 -1.83 -6.77
N HIS A 76 -7.48 -2.18 -7.23
CA HIS A 76 -6.74 -1.45 -8.25
C HIS A 76 -6.47 -2.38 -9.43
N ALA A 77 -6.47 -1.84 -10.64
CA ALA A 77 -6.03 -2.54 -11.84
C ALA A 77 -4.96 -1.75 -12.57
N GLY A 78 -4.14 -2.44 -13.35
CA GLY A 78 -3.15 -1.80 -14.18
C GLY A 78 -2.13 -2.76 -14.74
N ARG A 79 -0.87 -2.32 -14.83
CA ARG A 79 0.20 -3.08 -15.50
C ARG A 79 1.52 -3.01 -14.75
N LEU A 80 2.33 -4.04 -14.92
CA LEU A 80 3.76 -3.99 -14.62
C LEU A 80 4.50 -3.38 -15.81
N VAL A 81 5.11 -2.22 -15.60
CA VAL A 81 5.90 -1.48 -16.59
C VAL A 81 7.33 -1.36 -16.08
N GLY A 82 8.21 -2.20 -16.63
CA GLY A 82 9.58 -2.34 -16.12
C GLY A 82 9.58 -2.75 -14.64
N PRO A 83 10.22 -1.98 -13.72
CA PRO A 83 10.24 -2.28 -12.29
C PRO A 83 9.04 -1.72 -11.51
N ARG A 84 8.05 -1.11 -12.18
CA ARG A 84 6.97 -0.34 -11.54
C ARG A 84 5.61 -0.96 -11.79
N LEU A 85 4.77 -0.95 -10.76
CA LEU A 85 3.33 -1.15 -10.91
C LEU A 85 2.66 0.20 -11.20
N GLU A 86 2.04 0.32 -12.37
CA GLU A 86 1.16 1.42 -12.73
C GLU A 86 -0.27 0.98 -12.44
N LEU A 87 -0.90 1.59 -11.44
CA LEU A 87 -2.18 1.18 -10.88
C LEU A 87 -3.18 2.33 -10.94
N SER A 88 -4.44 1.99 -11.21
CA SER A 88 -5.60 2.88 -11.07
C SER A 88 -6.63 2.24 -10.15
N GLN A 89 -7.19 3.02 -9.22
CA GLN A 89 -8.25 2.56 -8.33
C GLN A 89 -9.51 2.27 -9.14
N LEU A 90 -10.02 1.04 -9.03
CA LEU A 90 -11.30 0.63 -9.61
C LEU A 90 -12.44 0.69 -8.60
N ALA A 91 -12.18 0.29 -7.35
CA ALA A 91 -13.18 0.30 -6.30
C ALA A 91 -12.55 0.59 -4.94
N LEU A 92 -13.31 1.31 -4.10
CA LEU A 92 -12.99 1.56 -2.70
C LEU A 92 -14.25 1.27 -1.88
N GLY A 93 -14.18 0.27 -1.02
CA GLY A 93 -15.17 0.02 0.01
C GLY A 93 -14.82 0.77 1.28
N VAL A 94 -15.78 1.48 1.86
CA VAL A 94 -15.62 2.25 3.09
C VAL A 94 -16.68 1.80 4.10
N ALA A 95 -16.23 1.24 5.23
CA ALA A 95 -17.14 0.84 6.30
C ALA A 95 -17.81 2.07 6.95
N PRO A 96 -19.03 1.96 7.51
CA PRO A 96 -19.80 3.11 7.99
C PRO A 96 -19.13 3.97 9.08
N ARG A 97 -18.16 3.40 9.82
CA ARG A 97 -17.42 4.09 10.89
C ARG A 97 -15.97 4.44 10.52
N ALA A 98 -15.55 4.10 9.30
CA ALA A 98 -14.23 4.47 8.83
C ALA A 98 -14.17 5.99 8.55
N ARG A 99 -12.97 6.55 8.50
CA ARG A 99 -12.82 7.95 8.03
C ARG A 99 -13.23 8.01 6.55
N PRO A 100 -13.80 9.13 6.08
CA PRO A 100 -14.31 9.24 4.72
C PRO A 100 -13.17 9.41 3.72
N VAL A 101 -12.45 8.32 3.42
CA VAL A 101 -11.49 8.25 2.32
C VAL A 101 -12.25 8.00 1.03
N ASN A 102 -11.95 8.78 -0.01
CA ASN A 102 -12.67 8.74 -1.28
C ASN A 102 -11.78 8.19 -2.42
N LEU A 103 -10.47 8.34 -2.30
CA LEU A 103 -9.49 7.92 -3.29
C LEU A 103 -8.23 7.45 -2.59
N VAL A 104 -7.64 6.38 -3.10
CA VAL A 104 -6.33 5.87 -2.75
C VAL A 104 -5.54 5.68 -4.03
N GLU A 105 -4.32 6.22 -4.06
CA GLU A 105 -3.36 6.00 -5.13
C GLU A 105 -2.14 5.29 -4.57
N ARG A 106 -1.67 4.27 -5.28
CA ARG A 106 -0.51 3.46 -4.86
C ARG A 106 0.57 3.49 -5.94
N ARG A 107 1.81 3.71 -5.51
CA ARG A 107 3.00 3.52 -6.34
C ARG A 107 3.92 2.50 -5.68
N LEU A 108 4.25 1.46 -6.42
CA LEU A 108 5.24 0.45 -6.04
C LEU A 108 6.26 0.32 -7.15
N GLU A 109 7.53 0.45 -6.81
CA GLU A 109 8.63 0.48 -7.78
C GLU A 109 9.90 -0.09 -7.18
N MET A 110 10.60 -0.94 -7.93
CA MET A 110 11.94 -1.39 -7.58
C MET A 110 12.98 -0.37 -8.06
N VAL A 111 13.79 0.15 -7.14
CA VAL A 111 14.90 1.08 -7.39
C VAL A 111 16.14 0.54 -6.72
N ASP A 112 17.19 0.24 -7.50
CA ASP A 112 18.49 -0.24 -7.00
C ASP A 112 18.38 -1.39 -5.97
N GLY A 113 17.49 -2.36 -6.25
CA GLY A 113 17.26 -3.53 -5.38
C GLY A 113 16.39 -3.25 -4.14
N SER A 114 15.89 -2.03 -3.96
CA SER A 114 14.97 -1.63 -2.90
C SER A 114 13.56 -1.41 -3.45
N LEU A 115 12.54 -1.78 -2.69
CA LEU A 115 11.15 -1.46 -3.00
C LEU A 115 10.80 -0.08 -2.45
N HIS A 116 10.45 0.83 -3.34
CA HIS A 116 9.87 2.13 -3.02
C HIS A 116 8.35 2.01 -3.05
N HIS A 117 7.71 2.35 -1.94
CA HIS A 117 6.25 2.28 -1.80
C HIS A 117 5.72 3.65 -1.36
N GLN A 118 4.70 4.14 -2.07
CA GLN A 118 4.03 5.39 -1.75
C GLN A 118 2.52 5.19 -1.83
N VAL A 119 1.81 5.84 -0.91
CA VAL A 119 0.35 5.93 -0.89
C VAL A 119 -0.04 7.39 -0.78
N ALA A 120 -0.95 7.82 -1.64
CA ALA A 120 -1.67 9.08 -1.52
C ALA A 120 -3.15 8.80 -1.26
N ILE A 121 -3.82 9.67 -0.50
CA ILE A 121 -5.23 9.54 -0.17
C ILE A 121 -5.97 10.86 -0.38
N ALA A 122 -7.24 10.79 -0.74
CA ALA A 122 -8.16 11.92 -0.68
C ALA A 122 -9.21 11.70 0.40
N VAL A 123 -9.53 12.76 1.14
CA VAL A 123 -10.58 12.79 2.16
C VAL A 123 -11.62 13.80 1.69
N GLY A 124 -12.80 13.33 1.30
CA GLY A 124 -13.80 14.17 0.65
C GLY A 124 -13.52 14.46 -0.84
N PRO A 125 -14.19 15.46 -1.43
CA PRO A 125 -14.08 15.78 -2.85
C PRO A 125 -12.80 16.57 -3.13
N GLY A 126 -11.74 15.87 -3.52
CA GLY A 126 -10.46 16.50 -3.87
C GLY A 126 -9.46 15.49 -4.41
N PRO A 127 -8.32 15.96 -4.96
CA PRO A 127 -7.26 15.08 -5.41
C PRO A 127 -6.62 14.36 -4.21
N ALA A 128 -6.00 13.21 -4.48
CA ALA A 128 -5.20 12.52 -3.48
C ALA A 128 -3.96 13.35 -3.13
N ALA A 129 -3.63 13.41 -1.84
CA ALA A 129 -2.43 14.03 -1.31
C ALA A 129 -1.48 12.95 -0.76
N PRO A 130 -0.14 13.14 -0.86
CA PRO A 130 0.83 12.19 -0.32
C PRO A 130 0.59 11.90 1.16
N HIS A 131 0.36 10.63 1.49
CA HIS A 131 0.02 10.19 2.83
C HIS A 131 1.20 9.49 3.52
N VAL A 132 1.73 8.43 2.90
CA VAL A 132 2.87 7.66 3.40
C VAL A 132 3.83 7.29 2.28
N ALA A 133 5.11 7.20 2.63
CA ALA A 133 6.15 6.72 1.73
C ALA A 133 7.22 5.94 2.50
N SER A 134 7.65 4.80 1.95
CA SER A 134 8.68 3.94 2.54
C SER A 134 9.65 3.40 1.50
N ILE A 135 10.82 3.00 2.00
CA ILE A 135 11.83 2.26 1.25
C ILE A 135 12.09 0.97 2.03
N LEU A 136 11.96 -0.17 1.35
CA LEU A 136 12.17 -1.49 1.91
C LEU A 136 13.30 -2.21 1.18
N THR A 137 14.16 -2.87 1.94
CA THR A 137 15.15 -3.81 1.42
C THR A 137 14.74 -5.24 1.71
N ARG A 138 15.22 -6.19 0.90
CA ARG A 138 15.03 -7.61 1.16
C ARG A 138 15.70 -7.96 2.49
N SER A 139 14.95 -8.57 3.41
CA SER A 139 15.56 -9.18 4.59
C SER A 139 16.22 -10.49 4.19
N ALA A 140 17.37 -10.79 4.79
CA ALA A 140 17.97 -12.12 4.74
C ALA A 140 16.99 -13.19 5.26
#